data_AF-A0A2S3X7N4-F1
#
_entry.id   AF-A0A2S3X7N4-F1
#
_cell.length_a   1.000
_cell.length_b   1.000
_cell.length_c   1.000
_cell.angle_alpha   90.00
_cell.angle_beta   90.00
_cell.angle_gamma   90.00
#
_symmetry.space_group_name_H-M   'P 1'
#
loop_
_entity.id
_entity.type
_entity.pdbx_description
1 polymer ?
#
loop_
_entity_poly.entity_id
_entity_poly.type
_entity_poly.pdbx_seq_one_letter_code
_entity_poly.pdbx_strand_id
1 'polypeptide(L)'
;MPALQVFIDTNILLNFYEFSEDKLETLDEFTELVGPNAISLHLPKQVENELKRNRESKLQVAINNFNNAQLPTGVPHHMRGTEAARQYDEAIKSARKAKKLLIANAASLALSNQLEVDTKIKKLFEKATHHAEDDDLYNQAITRMHKGNPPGKQGNIGDRYIWETLLARIPDGDLFIVSKDGDYASPLTTDKTIRPLSFLSDEWSETKNQGKLTVFKTIAEVLEYYKNLQSQPENLEEQRAELQEPSPEAATQPLTPETQAPEVNDDQPPPATEPERPREPVIQAISELAESSSFSTTHWAISNTTTYLNQLTKDDAELLFRAALNNNQIRWIITDDDVNAFYLSLVNRWVTEIEPELAELVIELLGLTPDPTEPENPTDQ
;
A
#
# COMPACT_ATOMS: atom_id res chain seq x y z
N MET A 1 18.77 11.52 20.23
CA MET A 1 19.46 10.28 19.76
C MET A 1 19.67 10.37 18.25
N PRO A 2 20.61 9.63 17.63
CA PRO A 2 20.61 9.45 16.18
C PRO A 2 19.34 8.73 15.72
N ALA A 3 18.93 8.91 14.47
CA ALA A 3 17.76 8.23 13.92
C ALA A 3 18.00 6.72 13.77
N LEU A 4 16.94 5.94 13.99
CA LEU A 4 16.97 4.48 13.83
C LEU A 4 17.09 4.12 12.34
N GLN A 5 18.14 3.42 11.94
CA GLN A 5 18.32 2.99 10.54
C GLN A 5 17.47 1.73 10.32
N VAL A 6 16.40 1.83 9.52
CA VAL A 6 15.44 0.74 9.32
C VAL A 6 15.38 0.32 7.86
N PHE A 7 15.35 -0.99 7.62
CA PHE A 7 15.03 -1.58 6.31
C PHE A 7 13.78 -2.46 6.46
N ILE A 8 12.88 -2.42 5.47
CA ILE A 8 11.68 -3.25 5.42
C ILE A 8 11.75 -4.13 4.17
N ASP A 9 11.71 -5.44 4.38
CA ASP A 9 11.64 -6.46 3.34
C ASP A 9 10.34 -6.33 2.51
N THR A 10 10.45 -6.49 1.19
CA THR A 10 9.31 -6.47 0.26
C THR A 10 8.16 -7.37 0.72
N ASN A 11 8.44 -8.54 1.29
CA ASN A 11 7.40 -9.46 1.74
C ASN A 11 6.60 -8.92 2.93
N ILE A 12 7.16 -8.06 3.78
CA ILE A 12 6.39 -7.35 4.83
C ILE A 12 5.35 -6.43 4.20
N LEU A 13 5.74 -5.66 3.18
CA LEU A 13 4.86 -4.73 2.47
C LEU A 13 3.77 -5.47 1.68
N LEU A 14 4.11 -6.59 1.05
CA LEU A 14 3.19 -7.45 0.30
C LEU A 14 2.14 -8.14 1.20
N ASN A 15 2.45 -8.40 2.48
CA ASN A 15 1.49 -9.02 3.41
C ASN A 15 0.30 -8.11 3.75
N PHE A 16 0.41 -6.78 3.62
CA PHE A 16 -0.72 -5.85 3.83
C PHE A 16 -1.82 -5.95 2.75
N TYR A 17 -1.59 -6.73 1.67
CA TYR A 17 -2.59 -7.05 0.64
C TYR A 17 -3.31 -8.38 0.91
N GLU A 18 -2.93 -9.11 1.97
CA GLU A 18 -3.53 -10.37 2.43
C GLU A 18 -4.11 -10.21 3.85
N PHE A 19 -4.59 -11.31 4.45
CA PHE A 19 -5.03 -11.36 5.85
C PHE A 19 -3.84 -11.27 6.83
N SER A 20 -3.28 -10.08 6.99
CA SER A 20 -2.15 -9.82 7.90
C SER A 20 -2.57 -9.80 9.38
N GLU A 21 -1.62 -10.12 10.26
CA GLU A 21 -1.68 -9.79 11.69
C GLU A 21 -1.39 -8.31 11.95
N ASP A 22 -0.62 -7.67 11.05
CA ASP A 22 -0.29 -6.25 11.08
C ASP A 22 -1.48 -5.41 10.61
N LYS A 23 -1.85 -4.38 11.39
CA LYS A 23 -2.95 -3.47 11.09
C LYS A 23 -2.55 -2.39 10.09
N LEU A 24 -3.47 -1.89 9.27
CA LEU A 24 -3.17 -0.80 8.34
C LEU A 24 -2.82 0.51 9.08
N GLU A 25 -3.38 0.73 10.27
CA GLU A 25 -3.06 1.85 11.16
C GLU A 25 -1.59 1.83 11.65
N THR A 26 -0.96 0.66 11.67
CA THR A 26 0.48 0.50 11.98
C THR A 26 1.36 1.14 10.90
N LEU A 27 0.90 1.19 9.64
CA LEU A 27 1.61 1.92 8.58
C LEU A 27 1.52 3.43 8.78
N ASP A 28 0.38 3.97 9.26
CA ASP A 28 0.25 5.41 9.50
C ASP A 28 1.19 5.85 10.64
N GLU A 29 1.17 5.17 11.79
CA GLU A 29 2.04 5.49 12.93
C GLU A 29 3.53 5.37 12.58
N PHE A 30 3.91 4.33 11.82
CA PHE A 30 5.29 4.21 11.34
C PHE A 30 5.64 5.32 10.34
N THR A 31 4.74 5.66 9.41
CA THR A 31 4.92 6.77 8.47
C THR A 31 5.09 8.10 9.19
N GLU A 32 4.39 8.36 10.30
CA GLU A 32 4.58 9.57 11.11
C GLU A 32 5.99 9.68 11.67
N LEU A 33 6.57 8.57 12.14
CA LEU A 33 7.92 8.50 12.72
C LEU A 33 9.06 8.44 11.69
N VAL A 34 8.81 8.16 10.41
CA VAL A 34 9.85 8.28 9.37
C VAL A 34 10.22 9.76 9.19
N GLY A 35 11.51 10.06 9.43
CA GLY A 35 12.08 11.40 9.42
C GLY A 35 13.48 11.47 10.06
N PRO A 36 14.25 12.55 9.81
CA PRO A 36 15.69 12.61 10.09
C PRO A 36 16.09 12.55 11.58
N ASN A 37 15.14 12.73 12.50
CA ASN A 37 15.38 12.75 13.94
C ASN A 37 14.82 11.50 14.68
N ALA A 38 14.18 10.58 13.96
CA ALA A 38 13.41 9.48 14.54
C ALA A 38 13.72 8.16 13.84
N ILE A 39 13.17 7.91 12.65
CA ILE A 39 13.40 6.70 11.86
C ILE A 39 13.86 7.06 10.44
N SER A 40 15.03 6.56 10.05
CA SER A 40 15.52 6.58 8.67
C SER A 40 15.13 5.26 8.00
N LEU A 41 13.98 5.26 7.30
CA LEU A 41 13.60 4.13 6.44
C LEU A 41 14.45 4.16 5.17
N HIS A 42 15.19 3.10 4.89
CA HIS A 42 15.95 2.92 3.66
C HIS A 42 15.17 2.07 2.66
N LEU A 43 15.05 2.59 1.43
CA LEU A 43 14.26 1.99 0.36
C LEU A 43 15.14 1.78 -0.89
N PRO A 44 15.79 0.61 -1.03
CA PRO A 44 16.44 0.20 -2.26
C PRO A 44 15.42 0.06 -3.40
N LYS A 45 15.76 0.54 -4.60
CA LYS A 45 14.89 0.49 -5.78
C LYS A 45 14.40 -0.92 -6.13
N GLN A 46 15.18 -1.95 -5.79
CA GLN A 46 14.77 -3.34 -5.92
C GLN A 46 13.48 -3.67 -5.14
N VAL A 47 13.26 -3.10 -3.96
CA VAL A 47 12.04 -3.31 -3.16
C VAL A 47 10.81 -2.74 -3.87
N GLU A 48 10.90 -1.53 -4.42
CA GLU A 48 9.81 -0.95 -5.21
C GLU A 48 9.48 -1.82 -6.43
N ASN A 49 10.52 -2.33 -7.10
CA ASN A 49 10.40 -3.16 -8.29
C ASN A 49 9.81 -4.55 -7.95
N GLU A 50 10.18 -5.16 -6.84
CA GLU A 50 9.61 -6.42 -6.35
C GLU A 50 8.15 -6.25 -5.89
N LEU A 51 7.87 -5.20 -5.11
CA LEU A 51 6.52 -4.86 -4.68
C LEU A 51 5.60 -4.70 -5.90
N LYS A 52 6.02 -3.92 -6.91
CA LYS A 52 5.27 -3.73 -8.14
C LYS A 52 5.04 -5.03 -8.92
N ARG A 53 6.06 -5.91 -9.03
CA ARG A 53 5.91 -7.21 -9.72
C ARG A 53 4.99 -8.18 -8.99
N ASN A 54 4.95 -8.13 -7.66
CA ASN A 54 4.27 -9.15 -6.84
C ASN A 54 2.89 -8.70 -6.31
N ARG A 55 2.56 -7.41 -6.36
CA ARG A 55 1.30 -6.84 -5.86
C ARG A 55 0.06 -7.51 -6.47
N GLU A 56 0.02 -7.64 -7.80
CA GLU A 56 -1.17 -8.15 -8.51
C GLU A 56 -1.40 -9.63 -8.23
N SER A 57 -0.35 -10.46 -8.20
CA SER A 57 -0.47 -11.88 -7.87
C SER A 57 -0.84 -12.10 -6.40
N LYS A 58 -0.34 -11.26 -5.47
CA LYS A 58 -0.78 -11.24 -4.06
C LYS A 58 -2.26 -10.88 -3.92
N LEU A 59 -2.72 -9.83 -4.60
CA LEU A 59 -4.14 -9.44 -4.63
C LEU A 59 -5.02 -10.53 -5.23
N GLN A 60 -4.58 -11.18 -6.32
CA GLN A 60 -5.31 -12.30 -6.92
C GLN A 60 -5.45 -13.48 -5.95
N VAL A 61 -4.39 -13.83 -5.21
CA VAL A 61 -4.44 -14.88 -4.17
C VAL A 61 -5.40 -14.50 -3.04
N ALA A 62 -5.35 -13.26 -2.54
CA ALA A 62 -6.25 -12.76 -1.51
C ALA A 62 -7.73 -12.81 -1.95
N ILE A 63 -8.02 -12.32 -3.15
CA ILE A 63 -9.36 -12.33 -3.77
C ILE A 63 -9.86 -13.76 -3.96
N ASN A 64 -9.03 -14.66 -4.49
CA ASN A 64 -9.42 -16.06 -4.72
C ASN A 64 -9.68 -16.81 -3.40
N ASN A 65 -8.85 -16.60 -2.38
CA ASN A 65 -9.07 -17.17 -1.04
C ASN A 65 -10.38 -16.66 -0.42
N PHE A 66 -10.66 -15.36 -0.53
CA PHE A 66 -11.94 -14.80 -0.08
C PHE A 66 -13.11 -15.34 -0.91
N ASN A 67 -12.98 -15.45 -2.24
CA ASN A 67 -14.04 -15.98 -3.12
C ASN A 67 -14.39 -17.44 -2.81
N ASN A 68 -13.39 -18.27 -2.53
CA ASN A 68 -13.56 -19.69 -2.20
C ASN A 68 -14.09 -19.95 -0.78
N ALA A 69 -14.06 -18.95 0.12
CA ALA A 69 -14.63 -19.08 1.46
C ALA A 69 -16.17 -19.30 1.41
N GLN A 70 -16.61 -20.49 1.81
CA GLN A 70 -18.01 -20.91 1.69
C GLN A 70 -18.90 -20.30 2.78
N LEU A 71 -20.05 -19.76 2.35
CA LEU A 71 -21.21 -19.53 3.21
C LEU A 71 -22.09 -20.81 3.17
N PRO A 72 -22.66 -21.32 4.29
CA PRO A 72 -23.45 -22.54 4.24
C PRO A 72 -24.71 -22.35 3.39
N THR A 73 -24.82 -23.11 2.30
CA THR A 73 -25.65 -22.73 1.15
C THR A 73 -27.09 -23.24 1.17
N GLY A 74 -27.43 -24.19 2.06
CA GLY A 74 -28.71 -24.88 2.03
C GLY A 74 -29.23 -25.26 3.41
N VAL A 75 -30.45 -24.81 3.73
CA VAL A 75 -31.14 -25.16 4.97
C VAL A 75 -31.53 -26.65 4.96
N PRO A 76 -31.20 -27.43 6.01
CA PRO A 76 -31.64 -28.82 6.16
C PRO A 76 -33.17 -28.99 6.15
N HIS A 77 -33.67 -30.06 5.55
CA HIS A 77 -35.12 -30.28 5.35
C HIS A 77 -35.97 -30.11 6.63
N HIS A 78 -35.48 -30.53 7.79
CA HIS A 78 -36.20 -30.45 9.06
C HIS A 78 -36.26 -29.03 9.68
N MET A 79 -35.52 -28.06 9.13
CA MET A 79 -35.51 -26.65 9.54
C MET A 79 -36.36 -25.76 8.60
N ARG A 80 -36.68 -26.25 7.39
CA ARG A 80 -37.45 -25.52 6.37
C ARG A 80 -38.91 -25.30 6.77
N GLY A 81 -39.57 -24.35 6.12
CA GLY A 81 -40.95 -23.98 6.42
C GLY A 81 -41.12 -23.10 7.67
N THR A 82 -40.01 -22.77 8.34
CA THR A 82 -39.97 -21.78 9.43
C THR A 82 -39.62 -20.40 8.89
N GLU A 83 -40.10 -19.34 9.54
CA GLU A 83 -39.70 -17.96 9.21
C GLU A 83 -38.19 -17.74 9.41
N ALA A 84 -37.58 -18.41 10.40
CA ALA A 84 -36.14 -18.39 10.61
C ALA A 84 -35.35 -18.96 9.41
N ALA A 85 -35.84 -20.01 8.76
CA ALA A 85 -35.25 -20.52 7.52
C ALA A 85 -35.41 -19.53 6.36
N ARG A 86 -36.58 -18.87 6.25
CA ARG A 86 -36.85 -17.85 5.23
C ARG A 86 -35.88 -16.67 5.35
N GLN A 87 -35.68 -16.18 6.57
CA GLN A 87 -34.72 -15.11 6.90
C GLN A 87 -33.27 -15.54 6.67
N TYR A 88 -32.93 -16.81 6.93
CA TYR A 88 -31.60 -17.35 6.64
C TYR A 88 -31.31 -17.39 5.12
N ASP A 89 -32.26 -17.86 4.32
CA ASP A 89 -32.13 -17.88 2.85
C ASP A 89 -32.02 -16.46 2.27
N GLU A 90 -32.73 -15.47 2.85
CA GLU A 90 -32.58 -14.04 2.51
C GLU A 90 -31.20 -13.50 2.91
N ALA A 91 -30.72 -13.79 4.12
CA ALA A 91 -29.41 -13.36 4.60
C ALA A 91 -28.26 -13.94 3.76
N ILE A 92 -28.34 -15.22 3.36
CA ILE A 92 -27.34 -15.87 2.49
C ILE A 92 -27.33 -15.27 1.08
N LYS A 93 -28.50 -14.92 0.52
CA LYS A 93 -28.56 -14.18 -0.76
C LYS A 93 -27.90 -12.80 -0.65
N SER A 94 -28.24 -12.03 0.37
CA SER A 94 -27.64 -10.71 0.62
C SER A 94 -26.14 -10.78 0.86
N ALA A 95 -25.66 -11.78 1.62
CA ALA A 95 -24.24 -11.99 1.88
C ALA A 95 -23.46 -12.38 0.61
N ARG A 96 -24.02 -13.24 -0.26
CA ARG A 96 -23.44 -13.54 -1.58
C ARG A 96 -23.36 -12.28 -2.46
N LYS A 97 -24.41 -11.45 -2.46
CA LYS A 97 -24.46 -10.21 -3.24
C LYS A 97 -23.40 -9.21 -2.76
N ALA A 98 -23.35 -8.95 -1.45
CA ALA A 98 -22.32 -8.12 -0.82
C ALA A 98 -20.91 -8.64 -1.10
N LYS A 99 -20.71 -9.97 -1.13
CA LYS A 99 -19.44 -10.61 -1.48
C LYS A 99 -19.00 -10.32 -2.92
N LYS A 100 -19.91 -10.46 -3.91
CA LYS A 100 -19.63 -10.14 -5.33
C LYS A 100 -19.32 -8.65 -5.52
N LEU A 101 -20.09 -7.77 -4.87
CA LEU A 101 -19.86 -6.31 -4.88
C LEU A 101 -18.49 -5.94 -4.28
N LEU A 102 -18.15 -6.49 -3.12
CA LEU A 102 -16.88 -6.22 -2.44
C LEU A 102 -15.66 -6.66 -3.26
N ILE A 103 -15.71 -7.86 -3.85
CA ILE A 103 -14.63 -8.38 -4.69
C ILE A 103 -14.43 -7.47 -5.91
N ALA A 104 -15.50 -7.12 -6.61
CA ALA A 104 -15.39 -6.32 -7.83
C ALA A 104 -14.94 -4.87 -7.57
N ASN A 105 -15.38 -4.27 -6.46
CA ASN A 105 -14.87 -2.97 -6.01
C ASN A 105 -13.37 -3.04 -5.68
N ALA A 106 -12.95 -4.10 -4.97
CA ALA A 106 -11.53 -4.32 -4.67
C ALA A 106 -10.69 -4.56 -5.94
N ALA A 107 -11.22 -5.27 -6.95
CA ALA A 107 -10.56 -5.46 -8.23
C ALA A 107 -10.43 -4.14 -9.02
N SER A 108 -11.48 -3.32 -9.05
CA SER A 108 -11.47 -2.00 -9.71
C SER A 108 -10.49 -1.02 -9.06
N LEU A 109 -10.44 -0.98 -7.72
CA LEU A 109 -9.44 -0.23 -6.95
C LEU A 109 -8.02 -0.81 -7.13
N ALA A 110 -7.88 -2.14 -7.25
CA ALA A 110 -6.59 -2.80 -7.48
C ALA A 110 -5.97 -2.43 -8.83
N LEU A 111 -6.77 -2.46 -9.91
CA LEU A 111 -6.34 -2.06 -11.27
C LEU A 111 -5.92 -0.59 -11.33
N SER A 112 -6.71 0.29 -10.70
CA SER A 112 -6.43 1.73 -10.66
C SER A 112 -5.34 2.15 -9.66
N ASN A 113 -4.80 1.22 -8.86
CA ASN A 113 -3.84 1.48 -7.77
C ASN A 113 -4.36 2.50 -6.73
N GLN A 114 -5.64 2.33 -6.36
CA GLN A 114 -6.41 3.21 -5.47
C GLN A 114 -6.85 2.51 -4.17
N LEU A 115 -6.29 1.34 -3.82
CA LEU A 115 -6.56 0.71 -2.53
C LEU A 115 -6.03 1.58 -1.38
N GLU A 116 -6.62 1.45 -0.19
CA GLU A 116 -6.13 2.15 0.99
C GLU A 116 -4.67 1.77 1.31
N VAL A 117 -4.32 0.48 1.14
CA VAL A 117 -2.94 -0.02 1.29
C VAL A 117 -1.98 0.59 0.27
N ASP A 118 -2.38 0.78 -1.00
CA ASP A 118 -1.57 1.48 -2.01
C ASP A 118 -1.25 2.91 -1.53
N THR A 119 -2.28 3.59 -1.02
CA THR A 119 -2.20 4.98 -0.55
C THR A 119 -1.30 5.12 0.69
N LYS A 120 -1.35 4.18 1.63
CA LYS A 120 -0.49 4.18 2.83
C LYS A 120 0.97 3.87 2.48
N ILE A 121 1.22 2.84 1.67
CA ILE A 121 2.58 2.48 1.25
C ILE A 121 3.21 3.60 0.41
N LYS A 122 2.44 4.28 -0.47
CA LYS A 122 2.91 5.46 -1.20
C LYS A 122 3.36 6.58 -0.28
N LYS A 123 2.57 6.95 0.74
CA LYS A 123 2.94 7.97 1.75
C LYS A 123 4.19 7.59 2.55
N LEU A 124 4.36 6.29 2.85
CA LEU A 124 5.56 5.78 3.50
C LEU A 124 6.80 5.94 2.60
N PHE A 125 6.68 5.60 1.32
CA PHE A 125 7.76 5.72 0.33
C PHE A 125 8.10 7.19 0.03
N GLU A 126 7.12 8.10 0.04
CA GLU A 126 7.33 9.55 -0.10
C GLU A 126 8.20 10.16 1.01
N LYS A 127 8.31 9.49 2.17
CA LYS A 127 9.21 9.86 3.28
C LYS A 127 10.52 9.08 3.35
N ALA A 128 10.68 8.02 2.55
CA ALA A 128 11.82 7.11 2.66
C ALA A 128 13.13 7.71 2.10
N THR A 129 14.26 7.20 2.56
CA THR A 129 15.58 7.43 1.94
C THR A 129 15.73 6.47 0.77
N HIS A 130 15.49 6.98 -0.44
CA HIS A 130 15.57 6.23 -1.70
C HIS A 130 17.01 5.93 -2.09
N HIS A 131 17.30 4.67 -2.43
CA HIS A 131 18.56 4.26 -3.06
C HIS A 131 18.29 3.76 -4.48
N ALA A 132 18.83 4.48 -5.46
CA ALA A 132 18.64 4.20 -6.89
C ALA A 132 19.30 2.89 -7.35
N GLU A 133 18.99 2.47 -8.58
CA GLU A 133 19.68 1.34 -9.24
C GLU A 133 21.16 1.64 -9.49
N ASP A 134 22.00 0.62 -9.32
CA ASP A 134 23.46 0.71 -9.31
C ASP A 134 24.07 -0.59 -9.86
N ASP A 135 24.65 -0.51 -11.07
CA ASP A 135 25.22 -1.67 -11.76
C ASP A 135 26.44 -2.27 -11.03
N ASP A 136 27.23 -1.47 -10.31
CA ASP A 136 28.39 -1.98 -9.58
C ASP A 136 27.95 -2.78 -8.35
N LEU A 137 26.93 -2.32 -7.63
CA LEU A 137 26.30 -3.07 -6.53
C LEU A 137 25.54 -4.30 -7.03
N TYR A 138 24.94 -4.25 -8.22
CA TYR A 138 24.34 -5.43 -8.86
C TYR A 138 25.39 -6.48 -9.24
N ASN A 139 26.55 -6.07 -9.78
CA ASN A 139 27.67 -6.96 -10.06
C ASN A 139 28.32 -7.55 -8.78
N GLN A 140 28.32 -6.80 -7.67
CA GLN A 140 28.67 -7.33 -6.35
C GLN A 140 27.66 -8.40 -5.91
N ALA A 141 26.36 -8.17 -6.09
CA ALA A 141 25.31 -9.14 -5.75
C ALA A 141 25.38 -10.44 -6.59
N ILE A 142 25.72 -10.35 -7.89
CA ILE A 142 26.08 -11.50 -8.73
C ILE A 142 27.26 -12.27 -8.11
N THR A 143 28.29 -11.55 -7.68
CA THR A 143 29.48 -12.14 -7.06
C THR A 143 29.17 -12.80 -5.70
N ARG A 144 28.31 -12.18 -4.88
CA ARG A 144 27.76 -12.73 -3.62
C ARG A 144 26.99 -14.03 -3.88
N MET A 145 26.14 -14.05 -4.91
CA MET A 145 25.38 -15.23 -5.33
C MET A 145 26.31 -16.39 -5.72
N HIS A 146 27.32 -16.14 -6.55
CA HIS A 146 28.26 -17.20 -6.99
C HIS A 146 29.19 -17.70 -5.88
N LYS A 147 29.47 -16.89 -4.86
CA LYS A 147 30.15 -17.34 -3.62
C LYS A 147 29.24 -18.19 -2.71
N GLY A 148 27.92 -18.07 -2.85
CA GLY A 148 26.94 -18.66 -1.94
C GLY A 148 26.75 -17.88 -0.62
N ASN A 149 27.27 -16.65 -0.54
CA ASN A 149 27.16 -15.79 0.64
C ASN A 149 25.71 -15.26 0.79
N PRO A 150 25.08 -15.32 1.98
CA PRO A 150 23.72 -14.82 2.23
C PRO A 150 23.60 -13.28 2.04
N PRO A 151 22.38 -12.69 2.08
CA PRO A 151 21.06 -13.32 2.25
C PRO A 151 20.54 -13.97 0.97
N GLY A 152 19.44 -14.71 1.05
CA GLY A 152 18.71 -15.26 -0.09
C GLY A 152 19.09 -16.69 -0.50
N LYS A 153 18.16 -17.35 -1.20
CA LYS A 153 18.27 -18.73 -1.71
C LYS A 153 19.08 -18.83 -3.02
N GLN A 154 19.58 -20.03 -3.35
CA GLN A 154 20.34 -20.26 -4.60
C GLN A 154 19.55 -19.79 -5.83
N GLY A 155 20.21 -19.05 -6.71
CA GLY A 155 19.59 -18.49 -7.92
C GLY A 155 18.77 -17.21 -7.70
N ASN A 156 18.45 -16.81 -6.46
CA ASN A 156 17.92 -15.47 -6.20
C ASN A 156 19.05 -14.45 -6.04
N ILE A 157 18.82 -13.25 -6.60
CA ILE A 157 19.70 -12.08 -6.48
C ILE A 157 19.03 -10.90 -5.75
N GLY A 158 17.69 -10.89 -5.60
CA GLY A 158 16.95 -9.76 -5.00
C GLY A 158 17.47 -9.37 -3.62
N ASP A 159 17.42 -10.31 -2.67
CA ASP A 159 17.92 -10.15 -1.29
C ASP A 159 19.40 -9.70 -1.26
N ARG A 160 20.22 -10.25 -2.17
CA ARG A 160 21.66 -9.98 -2.25
C ARG A 160 21.92 -8.54 -2.71
N TYR A 161 21.21 -8.09 -3.73
CA TYR A 161 21.34 -6.74 -4.28
C TYR A 161 20.77 -5.68 -3.34
N ILE A 162 19.67 -6.00 -2.66
CA ILE A 162 19.20 -5.24 -1.50
C ILE A 162 20.33 -5.12 -0.47
N TRP A 163 20.93 -6.22 -0.03
CA TRP A 163 21.95 -6.20 1.02
C TRP A 163 23.25 -5.49 0.64
N GLU A 164 23.79 -5.65 -0.57
CA GLU A 164 24.94 -4.83 -1.03
C GLU A 164 24.57 -3.33 -1.04
N THR A 165 23.31 -2.98 -1.35
CA THR A 165 22.82 -1.60 -1.26
C THR A 165 22.76 -1.11 0.19
N LEU A 166 22.32 -1.93 1.15
CA LEU A 166 22.33 -1.58 2.57
C LEU A 166 23.78 -1.36 3.08
N LEU A 167 24.70 -2.28 2.74
CA LEU A 167 26.13 -2.17 3.08
C LEU A 167 26.77 -0.92 2.47
N ALA A 168 26.45 -0.57 1.22
CA ALA A 168 27.06 0.57 0.53
C ALA A 168 26.46 1.93 0.92
N ARG A 169 25.17 2.01 1.29
CA ARG A 169 24.44 3.29 1.35
C ARG A 169 23.98 3.74 2.74
N ILE A 170 23.91 2.86 3.73
CA ILE A 170 23.53 3.23 5.11
C ILE A 170 24.79 3.70 5.88
N PRO A 171 24.70 4.72 6.76
CA PRO A 171 25.81 5.14 7.62
C PRO A 171 26.24 4.05 8.62
N ASP A 172 27.37 4.28 9.30
CA ASP A 172 27.86 3.38 10.35
C ASP A 172 26.91 3.35 11.57
N GLY A 173 26.79 2.17 12.20
CA GLY A 173 25.92 1.95 13.36
C GLY A 173 24.91 0.81 13.20
N ASP A 174 23.94 0.78 14.12
CA ASP A 174 22.97 -0.32 14.24
C ASP A 174 21.89 -0.26 13.12
N LEU A 175 21.62 -1.41 12.49
CA LEU A 175 20.58 -1.61 11.46
C LEU A 175 19.48 -2.52 11.98
N PHE A 176 18.24 -2.12 11.72
CA PHE A 176 17.03 -2.83 12.12
C PHE A 176 16.27 -3.28 10.86
N ILE A 177 16.25 -4.59 10.60
CA ILE A 177 15.52 -5.21 9.49
C ILE A 177 14.15 -5.68 9.96
N VAL A 178 13.11 -5.39 9.17
CA VAL A 178 11.80 -6.03 9.32
C VAL A 178 11.66 -7.09 8.23
N SER A 179 11.57 -8.37 8.62
CA SER A 179 11.37 -9.51 7.73
C SER A 179 10.74 -10.69 8.48
N LYS A 180 9.83 -11.41 7.81
CA LYS A 180 9.27 -12.69 8.29
C LYS A 180 10.03 -13.90 7.70
N ASP A 181 10.97 -13.68 6.78
CA ASP A 181 11.67 -14.71 6.03
C ASP A 181 12.99 -15.16 6.68
N GLY A 182 13.32 -16.44 6.48
CA GLY A 182 14.53 -17.07 7.03
C GLY A 182 15.84 -16.62 6.38
N ASP A 183 15.80 -15.76 5.36
CA ASP A 183 16.98 -15.33 4.60
C ASP A 183 17.82 -14.26 5.33
N TYR A 184 17.23 -13.53 6.30
CA TYR A 184 17.93 -12.62 7.22
C TYR A 184 18.06 -13.18 8.65
N ALA A 185 17.30 -14.21 8.99
CA ALA A 185 17.20 -14.77 10.35
C ALA A 185 18.06 -16.02 10.55
N SER A 186 18.52 -16.26 11.78
CA SER A 186 19.24 -17.49 12.13
C SER A 186 18.27 -18.67 12.23
N PRO A 187 18.55 -19.82 11.58
CA PRO A 187 17.75 -21.04 11.72
C PRO A 187 17.87 -21.69 13.11
N LEU A 188 18.74 -21.17 13.99
CA LEU A 188 18.84 -21.55 15.39
C LEU A 188 17.93 -20.72 16.32
N THR A 189 17.03 -19.92 15.76
CA THR A 189 16.01 -19.17 16.49
C THR A 189 15.00 -20.13 17.12
N THR A 190 15.07 -20.31 18.44
CA THR A 190 14.01 -20.94 19.24
C THR A 190 13.05 -19.86 19.75
N ASP A 191 11.75 -20.00 19.47
CA ASP A 191 10.82 -18.86 19.44
C ASP A 191 10.73 -18.05 20.74
N LYS A 192 11.11 -16.78 20.61
CA LYS A 192 10.57 -15.58 21.29
C LYS A 192 11.27 -14.31 20.83
N THR A 193 12.53 -14.41 20.43
CA THR A 193 13.32 -13.32 19.85
C THR A 193 14.04 -13.83 18.60
N ILE A 194 13.83 -13.17 17.47
CA ILE A 194 14.59 -13.49 16.24
C ILE A 194 16.04 -13.10 16.48
N ARG A 195 16.97 -13.92 15.98
CA ARG A 195 18.38 -13.56 15.89
C ARG A 195 18.73 -13.33 14.42
N PRO A 196 19.54 -12.31 14.08
CA PRO A 196 20.08 -12.21 12.72
C PRO A 196 20.87 -13.48 12.36
N LEU A 197 20.93 -13.80 11.07
CA LEU A 197 21.87 -14.79 10.56
C LEU A 197 23.30 -14.30 10.85
N SER A 198 24.11 -15.12 11.52
CA SER A 198 25.40 -14.66 12.08
C SER A 198 26.31 -14.04 11.01
N PHE A 199 26.43 -14.68 9.85
CA PHE A 199 27.20 -14.16 8.71
C PHE A 199 26.89 -12.69 8.38
N LEU A 200 25.60 -12.31 8.39
CA LEU A 200 25.15 -10.95 8.08
C LEU A 200 25.42 -9.99 9.25
N SER A 201 25.29 -10.48 10.49
CA SER A 201 25.62 -9.71 11.69
C SER A 201 27.12 -9.44 11.80
N ASP A 202 27.95 -10.41 11.44
CA ASP A 202 29.41 -10.33 11.45
C ASP A 202 29.87 -9.38 10.32
N GLU A 203 29.40 -9.58 9.09
CA GLU A 203 29.69 -8.72 7.93
C GLU A 203 29.23 -7.26 8.15
N TRP A 204 28.06 -7.05 8.78
CA TRP A 204 27.59 -5.71 9.16
C TRP A 204 28.49 -5.07 10.22
N SER A 205 28.80 -5.80 11.30
CA SER A 205 29.66 -5.31 12.39
C SER A 205 31.08 -4.95 11.91
N GLU A 206 31.66 -5.75 11.00
CA GLU A 206 32.96 -5.48 10.38
C GLU A 206 32.91 -4.27 9.43
N THR A 207 31.81 -4.09 8.70
CA THR A 207 31.67 -2.99 7.72
C THR A 207 31.26 -1.65 8.35
N LYS A 208 30.50 -1.68 9.45
CA LYS A 208 29.77 -0.51 10.01
C LYS A 208 30.20 -0.13 11.43
N ASN A 209 31.51 -0.18 11.67
CA ASN A 209 32.15 0.26 12.91
C ASN A 209 31.51 -0.35 14.18
N GLN A 210 31.42 -1.68 14.23
CA GLN A 210 30.79 -2.47 15.31
C GLN A 210 29.26 -2.26 15.47
N GLY A 211 28.60 -1.72 14.44
CA GLY A 211 27.15 -1.62 14.35
C GLY A 211 26.47 -3.00 14.45
N LYS A 212 25.32 -3.05 15.15
CA LYS A 212 24.57 -4.28 15.40
C LYS A 212 23.47 -4.48 14.37
N LEU A 213 23.30 -5.72 13.90
CA LEU A 213 22.15 -6.12 13.10
C LEU A 213 21.03 -6.64 14.02
N THR A 214 19.82 -6.12 13.87
CA THR A 214 18.62 -6.58 14.58
C THR A 214 17.53 -6.96 13.57
N VAL A 215 16.75 -8.01 13.85
CA VAL A 215 15.66 -8.46 12.96
C VAL A 215 14.35 -8.55 13.74
N PHE A 216 13.30 -7.96 13.18
CA PHE A 216 11.93 -7.97 13.70
C PHE A 216 10.98 -8.66 12.70
N LYS A 217 9.94 -9.33 13.22
CA LYS A 217 8.89 -9.99 12.43
C LYS A 217 7.90 -8.97 11.85
N THR A 218 7.69 -7.83 12.49
CA THR A 218 6.61 -6.88 12.18
C THR A 218 7.05 -5.41 12.28
N ILE A 219 6.29 -4.51 11.64
CA ILE A 219 6.48 -3.06 11.82
C ILE A 219 6.06 -2.65 13.24
N ALA A 220 5.07 -3.34 13.82
CA ALA A 220 4.63 -3.13 15.20
C ALA A 220 5.75 -3.37 16.23
N GLU A 221 6.59 -4.39 16.05
CA GLU A 221 7.76 -4.65 16.91
C GLU A 221 8.79 -3.50 16.86
N VAL A 222 9.02 -2.89 15.69
CA VAL A 222 9.91 -1.70 15.56
C VAL A 222 9.32 -0.51 16.33
N LEU A 223 8.00 -0.31 16.22
CA LEU A 223 7.30 0.78 16.91
C LEU A 223 7.35 0.61 18.43
N GLU A 224 7.11 -0.61 18.94
CA GLU A 224 7.25 -0.92 20.36
C GLU A 224 8.70 -0.69 20.84
N TYR A 225 9.69 -1.18 20.08
CA TYR A 225 11.11 -0.96 20.39
C TYR A 225 11.47 0.53 20.44
N TYR A 226 11.06 1.32 19.44
CA TYR A 226 11.30 2.77 19.41
C TYR A 226 10.63 3.49 20.58
N LYS A 227 9.36 3.19 20.89
CA LYS A 227 8.64 3.75 22.07
C LYS A 227 9.33 3.39 23.39
N ASN A 228 9.84 2.17 23.51
CA ASN A 228 10.60 1.73 24.68
C ASN A 228 11.98 2.38 24.80
N LEU A 229 12.62 2.82 23.69
CA LEU A 229 13.81 3.68 23.74
C LEU A 229 13.46 5.09 24.23
N GLN A 230 12.38 5.69 23.72
CA GLN A 230 11.95 7.04 24.14
C GLN A 230 11.44 7.10 25.59
N SER A 231 11.03 5.96 26.16
CA SER A 231 10.48 5.86 27.52
C SER A 231 11.54 5.61 28.61
N GLN A 232 12.81 5.42 28.24
CA GLN A 232 13.90 5.27 29.21
C GLN A 232 14.41 6.65 29.66
N PRO A 233 14.55 6.90 30.99
CA PRO A 233 15.06 8.17 31.47
C PRO A 233 16.51 8.38 31.04
N GLU A 234 16.86 9.63 30.73
CA GLU A 234 18.17 10.01 30.19
C GLU A 234 19.32 9.65 31.15
N ASN A 235 20.04 8.57 30.86
CA ASN A 235 21.33 8.26 31.50
C ASN A 235 22.41 7.97 30.45
N LEU A 236 22.57 8.94 29.54
CA LEU A 236 23.65 9.00 28.54
C LEU A 236 24.56 10.22 28.76
N GLU A 237 24.20 11.16 29.64
CA GLU A 237 25.03 12.32 29.98
C GLU A 237 26.04 12.01 31.08
N GLU A 238 25.67 11.25 32.12
CA GLU A 238 26.60 10.87 33.20
C GLU A 238 27.82 10.08 32.67
N GLN A 239 27.62 9.18 31.69
CA GLN A 239 28.70 8.44 31.03
C GLN A 239 29.53 9.29 30.04
N ARG A 240 29.09 10.50 29.68
CA ARG A 240 29.91 11.47 28.93
C ARG A 240 30.68 12.42 29.85
N ALA A 241 30.14 12.72 31.03
CA ALA A 241 30.73 13.65 31.99
C ALA A 241 32.05 13.15 32.61
N GLU A 242 32.29 11.84 32.72
CA GLU A 242 33.56 11.31 33.26
C GLU A 242 34.78 11.46 32.32
N LEU A 243 34.60 11.96 31.08
CA LEU A 243 35.68 12.06 30.08
C LEU A 243 36.13 13.51 29.77
N GLN A 244 35.54 14.52 30.43
CA GLN A 244 35.77 15.96 30.20
C GLN A 244 35.59 16.69 31.55
N GLU A 245 36.45 17.57 32.08
CA GLU A 245 37.64 18.32 31.60
C GLU A 245 38.61 18.55 32.81
N PRO A 246 39.48 19.61 32.96
CA PRO A 246 40.08 20.64 32.05
C PRO A 246 41.63 20.72 32.23
N SER A 247 42.45 21.75 31.97
CA SER A 247 42.42 23.14 31.39
C SER A 247 43.89 23.57 31.14
N PRO A 248 44.24 24.75 30.57
CA PRO A 248 43.49 25.74 29.77
C PRO A 248 44.11 25.79 28.34
N GLU A 249 44.23 26.85 27.50
CA GLU A 249 43.89 28.29 27.38
C GLU A 249 43.94 28.59 25.83
N ALA A 250 43.58 29.73 25.22
CA ALA A 250 43.12 31.06 25.62
C ALA A 250 42.14 31.61 24.53
N ALA A 251 41.21 32.54 24.79
CA ALA A 251 41.35 34.01 24.75
C ALA A 251 41.95 34.58 23.43
N THR A 252 41.36 35.59 22.76
CA THR A 252 40.40 36.63 23.21
C THR A 252 39.28 37.00 22.21
N GLN A 253 38.18 37.54 22.77
CA GLN A 253 37.03 38.27 22.17
C GLN A 253 37.43 39.68 21.61
N PRO A 254 36.56 40.51 20.92
CA PRO A 254 35.15 40.85 21.25
C PRO A 254 34.16 41.13 20.07
N LEU A 255 33.09 41.92 20.32
CA LEU A 255 31.72 41.79 19.80
C LEU A 255 31.08 43.09 19.20
N THR A 256 30.01 42.92 18.39
CA THR A 256 28.82 43.82 18.21
C THR A 256 29.01 45.20 17.55
N PRO A 257 27.94 45.96 17.15
CA PRO A 257 26.47 45.74 17.26
C PRO A 257 25.60 45.94 15.97
N GLU A 258 24.31 45.51 16.05
CA GLU A 258 23.08 46.04 15.39
C GLU A 258 23.01 46.14 13.82
N THR A 259 21.86 46.14 13.11
CA THR A 259 20.53 46.73 13.41
C THR A 259 19.37 46.16 12.53
N GLN A 260 18.21 45.88 13.14
CA GLN A 260 16.80 45.87 12.60
C GLN A 260 16.34 45.00 11.41
N ALA A 261 15.02 44.72 11.42
CA ALA A 261 14.20 44.14 10.34
C ALA A 261 13.38 45.24 9.61
N PRO A 262 12.43 44.87 8.71
CA PRO A 262 11.03 44.98 9.17
C PRO A 262 10.11 43.82 8.74
N GLU A 263 8.89 43.83 9.28
CA GLU A 263 7.80 42.88 9.03
C GLU A 263 7.07 43.15 7.71
N VAL A 264 6.38 42.12 7.19
CA VAL A 264 5.14 42.29 6.41
C VAL A 264 4.13 41.23 6.87
N ASN A 265 3.09 41.67 7.58
CA ASN A 265 1.81 40.96 7.66
C ASN A 265 0.94 41.44 6.49
N ASP A 266 0.10 40.56 5.94
CA ASP A 266 -1.22 40.96 5.44
C ASP A 266 -2.22 39.82 5.62
N ASP A 267 -3.46 40.15 5.97
CA ASP A 267 -4.52 39.20 6.28
C ASP A 267 -5.22 38.71 5.00
N GLN A 268 -5.45 37.40 4.87
CA GLN A 268 -6.52 36.88 4.01
C GLN A 268 -7.42 35.90 4.78
N PRO A 269 -8.72 36.22 4.95
CA PRO A 269 -9.69 35.30 5.55
C PRO A 269 -9.85 34.01 4.72
N PRO A 270 -10.26 32.90 5.35
CA PRO A 270 -10.54 31.65 4.63
C PRO A 270 -11.69 31.84 3.62
N PRO A 271 -11.65 31.16 2.45
CA PRO A 271 -12.77 31.15 1.53
C PRO A 271 -14.04 30.62 2.22
N ALA A 272 -15.16 31.32 2.00
CA ALA A 272 -16.47 30.82 2.39
C ALA A 272 -16.82 29.55 1.59
N THR A 273 -17.78 28.78 2.11
CA THR A 273 -18.40 27.63 1.42
C THR A 273 -18.71 27.96 -0.04
N GLU A 274 -18.24 27.14 -0.98
CA GLU A 274 -18.52 27.34 -2.41
C GLU A 274 -20.04 27.41 -2.65
N PRO A 275 -20.55 28.38 -3.43
CA PRO A 275 -21.91 28.31 -3.93
C PRO A 275 -22.03 27.12 -4.90
N GLU A 276 -23.13 26.37 -4.82
CA GLU A 276 -23.39 25.24 -5.71
C GLU A 276 -23.29 25.69 -7.18
N ARG A 277 -22.42 25.02 -7.94
CA ARG A 277 -22.22 25.31 -9.36
C ARG A 277 -23.44 24.80 -10.16
N PRO A 278 -23.86 25.49 -11.24
CA PRO A 278 -24.95 25.00 -12.09
C PRO A 278 -24.66 23.58 -12.59
N ARG A 279 -25.61 22.65 -12.46
CA ARG A 279 -25.43 21.24 -12.86
C ARG A 279 -25.65 21.01 -14.35
N GLU A 280 -26.19 21.99 -15.08
CA GLU A 280 -26.46 21.96 -16.51
C GLU A 280 -25.29 21.41 -17.37
N PRO A 281 -24.03 21.88 -17.26
CA PRO A 281 -22.91 21.31 -18.02
C PRO A 281 -22.59 19.86 -17.66
N VAL A 282 -22.82 19.44 -16.41
CA VAL A 282 -22.63 18.05 -15.97
C VAL A 282 -23.68 17.15 -16.64
N ILE A 283 -24.95 17.58 -16.59
CA ILE A 283 -26.09 16.88 -17.21
C ILE A 283 -25.92 16.80 -18.73
N GLN A 284 -25.42 17.86 -19.37
CA GLN A 284 -25.13 17.86 -20.80
C GLN A 284 -24.04 16.83 -21.16
N ALA A 285 -22.91 16.80 -20.43
CA ALA A 285 -21.83 15.84 -20.70
C ALA A 285 -22.29 14.38 -20.55
N ILE A 286 -23.12 14.09 -19.52
CA ILE A 286 -23.75 12.77 -19.34
C ILE A 286 -24.64 12.40 -20.53
N SER A 287 -25.44 13.35 -21.03
CA SER A 287 -26.31 13.13 -22.19
C SER A 287 -25.52 12.89 -23.48
N GLU A 288 -24.47 13.69 -23.73
CA GLU A 288 -23.55 13.55 -24.87
C GLU A 288 -22.84 12.19 -24.89
N LEU A 289 -22.50 11.66 -23.72
CA LEU A 289 -21.92 10.32 -23.58
C LEU A 289 -22.96 9.22 -23.76
N ALA A 290 -24.15 9.35 -23.16
CA ALA A 290 -25.21 8.34 -23.28
C ALA A 290 -25.72 8.18 -24.74
N GLU A 291 -25.87 9.30 -25.45
CA GLU A 291 -26.36 9.36 -26.84
C GLU A 291 -25.24 9.23 -27.89
N SER A 292 -24.01 8.87 -27.50
CA SER A 292 -22.88 8.78 -28.43
C SER A 292 -23.13 7.74 -29.55
N SER A 293 -22.78 8.10 -30.79
CA SER A 293 -23.14 7.33 -31.99
C SER A 293 -21.94 6.77 -32.76
N SER A 294 -20.72 7.19 -32.44
CA SER A 294 -19.46 6.60 -32.92
C SER A 294 -18.46 6.47 -31.78
N PHE A 295 -17.51 5.54 -31.89
CA PHE A 295 -16.39 5.41 -30.94
C PHE A 295 -15.65 6.75 -30.75
N SER A 296 -15.40 7.48 -31.84
CA SER A 296 -14.78 8.82 -31.80
C SER A 296 -15.58 9.86 -31.02
N THR A 297 -16.92 9.83 -31.05
CA THR A 297 -17.75 10.67 -30.17
C THR A 297 -17.77 10.18 -28.74
N THR A 298 -17.68 8.86 -28.51
CA THR A 298 -17.61 8.28 -27.16
C THR A 298 -16.32 8.70 -26.44
N HIS A 299 -15.13 8.54 -27.02
CA HIS A 299 -13.88 8.98 -26.36
C HIS A 299 -13.89 10.49 -26.05
N TRP A 300 -14.43 11.31 -26.95
CA TRP A 300 -14.58 12.75 -26.69
C TRP A 300 -15.54 13.04 -25.53
N ALA A 301 -16.68 12.35 -25.46
CA ALA A 301 -17.66 12.52 -24.40
C ALA A 301 -17.19 11.94 -23.05
N ILE A 302 -16.41 10.85 -23.05
CA ILE A 302 -15.67 10.33 -21.89
C ILE A 302 -14.70 11.40 -21.38
N SER A 303 -13.90 12.00 -22.27
CA SER A 303 -12.97 13.07 -21.91
C SER A 303 -13.67 14.30 -21.32
N ASN A 304 -14.79 14.73 -21.93
CA ASN A 304 -15.63 15.82 -21.42
C ASN A 304 -16.18 15.50 -20.02
N THR A 305 -16.84 14.35 -19.86
CA THR A 305 -17.48 13.91 -18.60
C THR A 305 -16.46 13.69 -17.48
N THR A 306 -15.24 13.25 -17.80
CA THR A 306 -14.12 13.08 -16.85
C THR A 306 -13.82 14.37 -16.08
N THR A 307 -13.98 15.55 -16.70
CA THR A 307 -13.75 16.84 -16.03
C THR A 307 -14.74 17.12 -14.90
N TYR A 308 -15.89 16.42 -14.88
CA TYR A 308 -16.97 16.60 -13.90
C TYR A 308 -17.04 15.49 -12.84
N LEU A 309 -16.10 14.53 -12.78
CA LEU A 309 -16.14 13.38 -11.86
C LEU A 309 -16.43 13.73 -10.38
N ASN A 310 -15.93 14.87 -9.90
CA ASN A 310 -16.15 15.33 -8.52
C ASN A 310 -17.52 16.00 -8.28
N GLN A 311 -18.30 16.24 -9.34
CA GLN A 311 -19.62 16.87 -9.34
C GLN A 311 -20.76 15.88 -9.71
N LEU A 312 -20.41 14.65 -10.11
CA LEU A 312 -21.38 13.58 -10.34
C LEU A 312 -22.04 13.14 -9.02
N THR A 313 -23.32 12.81 -9.08
CA THR A 313 -24.07 12.15 -8.00
C THR A 313 -24.28 10.66 -8.28
N LYS A 314 -24.86 9.95 -7.31
CA LYS A 314 -25.29 8.56 -7.45
C LYS A 314 -26.19 8.34 -8.68
N ASP A 315 -27.17 9.22 -8.88
CA ASP A 315 -28.16 9.11 -9.96
C ASP A 315 -27.51 9.34 -11.33
N ASP A 316 -26.56 10.29 -11.41
CA ASP A 316 -25.75 10.51 -12.60
C ASP A 316 -24.91 9.25 -12.96
N ALA A 317 -24.33 8.60 -11.94
CA ALA A 317 -23.60 7.34 -12.12
C ALA A 317 -24.52 6.19 -12.57
N GLU A 318 -25.73 6.07 -12.01
CA GLU A 318 -26.71 5.08 -12.49
C GLU A 318 -27.10 5.31 -13.96
N LEU A 319 -27.26 6.56 -14.40
CA LEU A 319 -27.50 6.89 -15.80
C LEU A 319 -26.32 6.47 -16.70
N LEU A 320 -25.09 6.77 -16.28
CA LEU A 320 -23.86 6.40 -17.02
C LEU A 320 -23.67 4.88 -17.11
N PHE A 321 -23.98 4.14 -16.04
CA PHE A 321 -23.96 2.68 -16.02
C PHE A 321 -25.04 2.08 -16.92
N ARG A 322 -26.28 2.62 -16.88
CA ARG A 322 -27.35 2.21 -17.79
C ARG A 322 -27.02 2.56 -19.24
N ALA A 323 -26.28 3.64 -19.51
CA ALA A 323 -25.78 3.95 -20.84
C ALA A 323 -24.78 2.87 -21.34
N ALA A 324 -23.79 2.48 -20.53
CA ALA A 324 -22.84 1.42 -20.89
C ALA A 324 -23.52 0.07 -21.18
N LEU A 325 -24.60 -0.25 -20.47
CA LEU A 325 -25.36 -1.49 -20.65
C LEU A 325 -26.36 -1.47 -21.82
N ASN A 326 -26.72 -0.30 -22.36
CA ASN A 326 -27.71 -0.17 -23.44
C ASN A 326 -27.12 0.34 -24.77
N ASN A 327 -26.12 1.23 -24.73
CA ASN A 327 -25.43 1.73 -25.92
C ASN A 327 -24.32 0.75 -26.33
N ASN A 328 -24.54 0.04 -27.44
CA ASN A 328 -23.57 -0.93 -27.98
C ASN A 328 -22.24 -0.29 -28.37
N GLN A 329 -22.21 1.00 -28.74
CA GLN A 329 -20.96 1.69 -29.05
C GLN A 329 -20.05 1.77 -27.83
N ILE A 330 -20.61 2.09 -26.65
CA ILE A 330 -19.86 2.12 -25.38
C ILE A 330 -19.44 0.70 -24.99
N ARG A 331 -20.36 -0.27 -25.00
CA ARG A 331 -20.07 -1.67 -24.65
C ARG A 331 -18.98 -2.31 -25.52
N TRP A 332 -18.88 -1.98 -26.81
CA TRP A 332 -17.85 -2.53 -27.69
C TRP A 332 -16.45 -1.96 -27.47
N ILE A 333 -16.31 -0.81 -26.81
CA ILE A 333 -15.02 -0.19 -26.47
C ILE A 333 -14.82 -0.05 -24.95
N ILE A 334 -15.57 -0.81 -24.14
CA ILE A 334 -15.50 -0.75 -22.66
C ILE A 334 -14.13 -1.22 -22.12
N THR A 335 -13.33 -1.85 -22.97
CA THR A 335 -11.95 -2.29 -22.73
C THR A 335 -10.88 -1.29 -23.17
N ASP A 336 -11.23 -0.22 -23.88
CA ASP A 336 -10.27 0.78 -24.35
C ASP A 336 -9.83 1.67 -23.16
N ASP A 337 -8.54 1.98 -23.07
CA ASP A 337 -7.89 2.51 -21.84
C ASP A 337 -8.64 3.67 -21.16
N ASP A 338 -9.10 4.68 -21.92
CA ASP A 338 -9.79 5.86 -21.39
C ASP A 338 -11.24 5.56 -20.98
N VAL A 339 -11.95 4.78 -21.77
CA VAL A 339 -13.33 4.36 -21.50
C VAL A 339 -13.36 3.44 -20.27
N ASN A 340 -12.44 2.48 -20.20
CA ASN A 340 -12.31 1.55 -19.08
C ASN A 340 -11.96 2.31 -17.80
N ALA A 341 -10.92 3.15 -17.82
CA ALA A 341 -10.52 3.95 -16.65
C ALA A 341 -11.65 4.86 -16.14
N PHE A 342 -12.43 5.47 -17.04
CA PHE A 342 -13.60 6.25 -16.66
C PHE A 342 -14.65 5.39 -15.93
N TYR A 343 -15.05 4.25 -16.49
CA TYR A 343 -16.06 3.40 -15.85
C TYR A 343 -15.57 2.73 -14.56
N LEU A 344 -14.29 2.35 -14.46
CA LEU A 344 -13.68 1.92 -13.18
C LEU A 344 -13.73 3.04 -12.12
N SER A 345 -13.53 4.30 -12.51
CA SER A 345 -13.63 5.44 -11.56
C SER A 345 -15.04 5.64 -11.02
N LEU A 346 -16.08 5.34 -11.82
CA LEU A 346 -17.48 5.35 -11.36
C LEU A 346 -17.75 4.17 -10.44
N VAL A 347 -17.24 2.97 -10.76
CA VAL A 347 -17.37 1.77 -9.91
C VAL A 347 -16.75 2.02 -8.53
N ASN A 348 -15.49 2.48 -8.49
CA ASN A 348 -14.74 2.79 -7.26
C ASN A 348 -15.47 3.75 -6.31
N ARG A 349 -16.37 4.60 -6.85
CA ARG A 349 -17.07 5.63 -6.09
C ARG A 349 -18.52 5.28 -5.73
N TRP A 350 -19.24 4.53 -6.59
CA TRP A 350 -20.70 4.39 -6.47
C TRP A 350 -21.23 2.95 -6.47
N VAL A 351 -20.42 1.93 -6.77
CA VAL A 351 -20.93 0.54 -6.95
C VAL A 351 -21.62 -0.06 -5.71
N THR A 352 -21.34 0.47 -4.52
CA THR A 352 -21.96 0.06 -3.25
C THR A 352 -23.25 0.81 -2.91
N GLU A 353 -23.59 1.88 -3.63
CA GLU A 353 -24.76 2.75 -3.35
C GLU A 353 -25.89 2.63 -4.38
N ILE A 354 -25.57 2.16 -5.59
CA ILE A 354 -26.54 2.01 -6.71
C ILE A 354 -27.47 0.79 -6.54
N GLU A 355 -28.51 0.69 -7.39
CA GLU A 355 -29.36 -0.51 -7.46
C GLU A 355 -28.51 -1.81 -7.56
N PRO A 356 -28.66 -2.78 -6.65
CA PRO A 356 -27.78 -3.95 -6.61
C PRO A 356 -27.84 -4.84 -7.87
N GLU A 357 -28.94 -4.82 -8.63
CA GLU A 357 -29.02 -5.51 -9.93
C GLU A 357 -28.25 -4.78 -11.03
N LEU A 358 -28.25 -3.44 -11.03
CA LEU A 358 -27.45 -2.64 -11.95
C LEU A 358 -25.95 -2.83 -11.68
N ALA A 359 -25.53 -2.80 -10.41
CA ALA A 359 -24.15 -3.06 -10.00
C ALA A 359 -23.66 -4.43 -10.50
N GLU A 360 -24.50 -5.47 -10.37
CA GLU A 360 -24.16 -6.83 -10.80
C GLU A 360 -23.90 -6.93 -12.32
N LEU A 361 -24.69 -6.25 -13.14
CA LEU A 361 -24.50 -6.19 -14.59
C LEU A 361 -23.27 -5.35 -15.00
N VAL A 362 -22.98 -4.26 -14.30
CA VAL A 362 -21.78 -3.42 -14.55
C VAL A 362 -20.49 -4.17 -14.21
N ILE A 363 -20.50 -4.93 -13.11
CA ILE A 363 -19.37 -5.77 -12.67
C ILE A 363 -19.04 -6.85 -13.70
N GLU A 364 -20.07 -7.45 -14.30
CA GLU A 364 -19.93 -8.44 -15.38
C GLU A 364 -19.43 -7.78 -16.68
N LEU A 365 -20.00 -6.64 -17.08
CA LEU A 365 -19.60 -5.86 -18.25
C LEU A 365 -18.12 -5.45 -18.22
N LEU A 366 -17.59 -5.12 -17.04
CA LEU A 366 -16.19 -4.69 -16.83
C LEU A 366 -15.23 -5.86 -16.53
N GLY A 367 -15.71 -7.12 -16.51
CA GLY A 367 -14.87 -8.28 -16.20
C GLY A 367 -14.32 -8.31 -14.76
N LEU A 368 -14.97 -7.60 -13.82
CA LEU A 368 -14.51 -7.45 -12.43
C LEU A 368 -14.87 -8.63 -11.52
N THR A 369 -15.52 -9.66 -12.06
CA THR A 369 -15.65 -10.97 -11.40
C THR A 369 -14.35 -11.77 -11.53
N PRO A 370 -13.79 -12.35 -10.45
CA PRO A 370 -12.69 -13.29 -10.58
C PRO A 370 -13.17 -14.52 -11.34
N ASP A 371 -12.42 -14.91 -12.38
CA ASP A 371 -12.73 -16.04 -13.26
C ASP A 371 -12.98 -17.33 -12.43
N PRO A 372 -14.23 -17.81 -12.32
CA PRO A 372 -14.54 -19.03 -11.61
C PRO A 372 -14.24 -20.19 -12.56
N THR A 373 -12.98 -20.63 -12.62
CA THR A 373 -12.57 -21.69 -13.55
C THR A 373 -13.44 -22.94 -13.35
N GLU A 374 -14.34 -23.12 -14.30
CA GLU A 374 -15.57 -23.91 -14.18
C GLU A 374 -15.31 -25.41 -14.41
N PRO A 375 -16.23 -26.34 -14.03
CA PRO A 375 -17.62 -26.30 -14.48
C PRO A 375 -18.68 -26.43 -13.38
N GLU A 376 -19.89 -25.90 -13.67
CA GLU A 376 -21.10 -26.50 -13.14
C GLU A 376 -21.16 -27.97 -13.56
N ASN A 377 -21.27 -28.88 -12.59
CA ASN A 377 -21.55 -30.28 -12.89
C ASN A 377 -23.08 -30.43 -12.97
N PRO A 378 -23.69 -30.63 -14.15
CA PRO A 378 -25.14 -30.65 -14.27
C PRO A 378 -25.72 -31.83 -13.49
N THR A 379 -26.66 -31.54 -12.58
CA THR A 379 -27.48 -32.60 -11.97
C THR A 379 -28.34 -33.25 -13.03
N ASP A 380 -28.13 -34.53 -13.28
CA ASP A 380 -29.04 -35.37 -14.03
C ASP A 380 -29.18 -36.74 -13.33
N GLN A 381 -30.44 -37.11 -13.07
CA GLN A 381 -30.95 -38.33 -12.38
C GLN A 381 -30.72 -38.44 -10.86
#